data_AF-A0A918MAT2-F1
#
_entry.id   AF-A0A918MAT2-F1
#
_cell.length_a   1.000
_cell.length_b   1.000
_cell.length_c   1.000
_cell.angle_alpha   90.00
_cell.angle_beta   90.00
_cell.angle_gamma   90.00
#
_symmetry.space_group_name_H-M   'P 1'
#
loop_
_entity.id
_entity.type
_entity.pdbx_description
1 polymer ?
#
loop_
_entity_poly.entity_id
_entity_poly.type
_entity_poly.pdbx_seq_one_letter_code
_entity_poly.pdbx_strand_id
1 'polypeptide(L)' 'MIARVVLTLLLLLAGGACTAVACGYRGVDVWVWDWADVVVKRRTAYGAPWRSLTVMRINFGLMGIALLACGLTTLTS' A
#
# COMPACT_ATOMS: atom_id res chain seq x y z
N MET A 1 -21.85 -12.41 -8.87
CA MET A 1 -22.11 -10.99 -8.52
C MET A 1 -21.46 -10.61 -7.18
N ILE A 2 -21.75 -11.30 -6.08
CA ILE A 2 -21.15 -11.03 -4.74
C ILE A 2 -19.62 -11.04 -4.75
N ALA A 3 -18.99 -12.04 -5.39
CA ALA A 3 -17.53 -12.13 -5.44
C ALA A 3 -16.84 -10.93 -6.13
N ARG A 4 -17.47 -10.34 -7.17
CA ARG A 4 -16.96 -9.13 -7.83
C ARG A 4 -17.05 -7.92 -6.91
N VAL A 5 -18.19 -7.73 -6.25
CA VAL A 5 -18.41 -6.63 -5.30
C VAL A 5 -17.42 -6.70 -4.14
N VAL A 6 -17.20 -7.89 -3.59
CA VAL A 6 -16.22 -8.12 -2.52
C VAL A 6 -14.79 -7.84 -3.01
N LEU A 7 -14.42 -8.33 -4.20
CA LEU A 7 -13.11 -8.07 -4.79
C LEU A 7 -12.86 -6.57 -5.00
N THR A 8 -13.82 -5.86 -5.59
CA THR A 8 -13.75 -4.41 -5.77
C THR A 8 -13.57 -3.70 -4.43
N LEU A 9 -14.35 -4.07 -3.41
CA LEU A 9 -14.25 -3.46 -2.09
C LEU A 9 -12.85 -3.66 -1.51
N LEU A 10 -12.29 -4.87 -1.62
CA LEU A 10 -10.93 -5.17 -1.18
C LEU A 10 -9.88 -4.33 -1.95
N LEU A 11 -10.04 -4.18 -3.26
CA LEU A 11 -9.14 -3.36 -4.09
C LEU A 11 -9.19 -1.87 -3.71
N LEU A 12 -10.38 -1.33 -3.45
CA LEU A 12 -10.57 0.05 -3.01
C LEU A 12 -9.99 0.27 -1.60
N LEU A 13 -10.23 -0.65 -0.67
CA LEU A 13 -9.67 -0.58 0.68
C LEU A 13 -8.15 -0.66 0.66
N ALA A 14 -7.60 -1.62 -0.09
CA ALA A 14 -6.15 -1.78 -0.24
C ALA A 14 -5.53 -0.55 -0.92
N GLY A 15 -6.17 -0.04 -1.97
CA GLY A 15 -5.76 1.18 -2.68
C GLY A 15 -5.76 2.40 -1.75
N GLY A 16 -6.86 2.62 -1.03
CA GLY A 16 -6.97 3.73 -0.07
C GLY A 16 -5.96 3.65 1.08
N ALA A 17 -5.73 2.46 1.64
CA ALA A 17 -4.70 2.26 2.66
C ALA A 17 -3.30 2.60 2.10
N CYS A 18 -2.99 2.16 0.88
CA CYS A 18 -1.74 2.46 0.21
C CYS A 18 -1.57 3.97 -0.07
N THR A 19 -2.64 4.66 -0.48
CA THR A 19 -2.64 6.12 -0.67
C THR A 19 -2.44 6.87 0.66
N ALA A 20 -3.05 6.41 1.75
CA ALA A 20 -2.87 7.01 3.07
C ALA A 20 -1.41 6.91 3.55
N VAL A 21 -0.75 5.78 3.30
CA VAL A 21 0.69 5.58 3.56
C VAL A 21 1.51 6.51 2.67
N ALA A 22 1.21 6.60 1.37
CA ALA A 22 1.94 7.46 0.44
C ALA A 22 1.86 8.95 0.82
N CYS A 23 0.69 9.42 1.26
CA CYS A 23 0.46 10.79 1.70
C CYS A 23 0.97 11.08 3.12
N GLY A 24 1.40 10.05 3.87
CA GLY A 24 1.83 10.20 5.26
C GLY A 24 0.72 10.69 6.19
N TYR A 25 -0.53 10.26 5.94
CA TYR A 25 -1.67 10.72 6.73
C TYR A 25 -1.48 10.35 8.20
N ARG A 26 -1.48 11.33 9.10
CA ARG A 26 -1.29 11.14 10.56
C ARG A 26 -0.04 10.31 10.96
N GLY A 27 1.00 10.29 10.13
CA GLY A 27 2.21 9.50 10.44
C GLY A 27 2.04 7.99 10.27
N VAL A 28 0.98 7.54 9.57
CA VAL A 28 0.75 6.13 9.23
C VAL A 28 1.94 5.55 8.44
N ASP A 29 2.62 6.36 7.66
CA ASP A 29 3.85 5.97 6.95
C ASP A 29 4.98 5.59 7.92
N VAL A 30 5.15 6.29 9.03
CA VAL A 30 6.16 5.96 10.04
C VAL A 30 5.78 4.68 10.78
N TRP A 31 4.49 4.52 11.07
CA TRP A 31 3.99 3.29 11.67
C TRP A 31 4.20 2.07 10.76
N VAL A 32 3.89 2.18 9.46
CA VAL A 32 4.15 1.11 8.48
C VAL A 32 5.64 0.84 8.32
N TRP A 33 6.46 1.87 8.38
CA TRP A 33 7.92 1.74 8.33
C TRP A 33 8.45 0.90 9.51
N ASP A 34 8.02 1.23 10.72
CA ASP A 34 8.43 0.54 11.95
C ASP A 34 7.90 -0.90 11.99
N TRP A 35 6.65 -1.10 11.57
CA TRP A 35 6.04 -2.42 11.47
C TRP A 35 6.74 -3.30 10.41
N ALA A 36 7.17 -2.71 9.30
CA ALA A 36 7.91 -3.43 8.27
C ALA A 36 9.24 -3.99 8.78
N ASP A 37 9.92 -3.28 9.69
CA ASP A 37 11.18 -3.77 10.30
C ASP A 37 10.93 -5.01 11.18
N VAL A 38 9.78 -5.08 11.86
CA VAL A 38 9.37 -6.24 12.66
C VAL A 38 8.99 -7.45 11.78
N VAL A 39 8.28 -7.22 10.69
CA VAL A 39 7.72 -8.30 9.85
C VAL A 39 8.71 -8.80 8.81
N VAL A 40 9.50 -7.91 8.22
CA VAL A 40 10.44 -8.24 7.16
C VAL A 40 11.79 -8.58 7.77
N LYS A 41 11.99 -9.85 8.12
CA LYS A 41 13.29 -10.38 8.59
C LYS A 41 14.42 -10.23 7.56
N ARG A 42 14.10 -9.89 6.31
CA ARG A 42 15.06 -9.71 5.22
C ARG A 42 15.63 -8.29 5.27
N ARG A 43 16.66 -8.08 6.09
CA ARG A 43 17.45 -6.85 6.04
C ARG A 43 18.11 -6.74 4.67
N THR A 44 17.86 -5.65 3.95
CA THR A 44 18.71 -5.27 2.82
C THR A 44 20.10 -4.88 3.35
N ALA A 45 21.10 -4.70 2.49
CA ALA A 45 22.46 -4.31 2.91
C ALA A 45 22.54 -3.04 3.80
N TYR A 46 21.45 -2.27 3.85
CA TYR A 46 21.28 -1.05 4.64
C TYR A 46 20.49 -1.24 5.95
N GLY A 47 20.22 -2.48 6.37
CA GLY A 47 19.62 -2.77 7.68
C GLY A 47 18.10 -2.62 7.76
N ALA A 48 17.47 -1.81 6.91
CA ALA A 48 16.02 -1.65 6.83
C ALA A 48 15.43 -2.43 5.63
N PRO A 49 14.12 -2.78 5.66
CA PRO A 49 13.44 -3.41 4.52
C PRO A 49 13.34 -2.50 3.28
N TRP A 50 13.51 -1.19 3.47
CA TRP A 50 13.44 -0.18 2.42
C TRP A 50 14.66 0.75 2.51
N ARG A 51 15.09 1.31 1.36
CA ARG A 51 16.27 2.19 1.29
C ARG A 51 16.05 3.56 1.96
N SER A 52 14.81 4.08 1.93
CA SER A 52 14.40 5.30 2.63
C SER A 52 12.88 5.38 2.75
N LEU A 53 12.40 6.18 3.70
CA LEU A 53 10.98 6.40 3.95
C LEU A 53 10.26 6.97 2.72
N THR A 54 10.93 7.84 1.96
CA THR A 54 10.45 8.38 0.69
C THR A 54 10.25 7.29 -0.37
N VAL A 55 11.20 6.35 -0.50
CA VAL A 55 11.09 5.23 -1.46
C VAL A 55 9.90 4.34 -1.13
N MET A 56 9.67 4.07 0.17
CA MET A 56 8.50 3.32 0.61
C MET A 56 7.20 4.04 0.23
N ARG A 57 7.09 5.34 0.53
CA ARG A 57 5.89 6.14 0.18
C ARG A 57 5.62 6.14 -1.32
N ILE A 58 6.65 6.23 -2.17
CA ILE A 58 6.51 6.17 -3.64
C ILE A 58 6.00 4.80 -4.08
N ASN A 59 6.58 3.70 -3.58
CA ASN A 59 6.16 2.35 -3.95
C ASN A 59 4.70 2.07 -3.51
N PHE A 60 4.33 2.49 -2.30
CA PHE A 60 2.95 2.40 -1.82
C PHE A 60 2.02 3.30 -2.65
N GLY A 61 2.45 4.49 -3.06
CA GLY A 61 1.67 5.36 -3.93
C GLY A 61 1.39 4.72 -5.30
N LEU A 62 2.41 4.16 -5.95
CA LEU A 62 2.26 3.45 -7.22
C LEU A 62 1.34 2.24 -7.10
N MET A 63 1.52 1.43 -6.05
CA MET A 63 0.66 0.27 -5.77
C MET A 63 -0.79 0.72 -5.51
N GLY A 64 -0.99 1.79 -4.74
CA GLY A 64 -2.31 2.35 -4.45
C GLY A 64 -3.05 2.78 -5.71
N ILE A 65 -2.38 3.49 -6.62
CA ILE A 65 -2.95 3.90 -7.91
C ILE A 65 -3.34 2.68 -8.75
N ALA A 66 -2.46 1.67 -8.83
CA ALA A 66 -2.74 0.45 -9.59
C ALA A 66 -3.95 -0.32 -9.02
N LEU A 67 -4.05 -0.42 -7.69
CA LEU A 67 -5.17 -1.07 -7.01
C LEU A 67 -6.49 -0.30 -7.21
N LEU A 68 -6.45 1.03 -7.13
CA LEU A 68 -7.63 1.87 -7.40
C LEU A 68 -8.07 1.76 -8.87
N ALA A 69 -7.13 1.75 -9.81
CA ALA A 69 -7.42 1.54 -11.22
C ALA A 69 -8.05 0.16 -11.47
N CYS A 70 -7.50 -0.90 -10.87
CA CYS A 70 -8.09 -2.25 -10.93
C CYS A 70 -9.47 -2.33 -10.24
N GLY A 71 -9.65 -1.64 -9.12
CA GLY A 71 -10.95 -1.54 -8.46
C GLY A 71 -11.99 -0.85 -9.35
N LEU A 72 -11.60 0.22 -10.03
CA LEU A 72 -12.46 0.94 -10.96
C LEU A 72 -12.79 0.09 -12.20
N THR A 73 -11.82 -0.59 -12.80
CA THR A 73 -12.07 -1.45 -13.98
C THR A 73 -12.98 -2.62 -13.64
N THR A 74 -12.81 -3.23 -12.46
CA THR A 74 -13.67 -4.32 -11.98
C THR A 74 -15.09 -3.86 -11.64
N LEU A 75 -15.29 -2.60 -11.27
CA LEU A 75 -16.62 -1.98 -11.10
C LEU A 75 -17.33 -1.75 -12.43
N THR A 76 -16.57 -1.32 -13.44
CA THR A 76 -17.13 -0.95 -14.75
C THR A 76 -17.30 -2.12 -15.72
N SER A 77 -16.80 -3.31 -15.36
CA SER A 77 -16.80 -4.53 -16.19
C SER A 77 -17.73 -5.61 -15.64
#